data_AF-A0A528V8K3-F1
#
_entry.id   AF-A0A528V8K3-F1
#
_cell.length_a   1.000
_cell.length_b   1.000
_cell.length_c   1.000
_cell.angle_alpha   90.00
_cell.angle_beta   90.00
_cell.angle_gamma   90.00
#
_symmetry.space_group_name_H-M   'P 1'
#
loop_
_entity.id
_entity.type
_entity.pdbx_description
1 polymer ?
#
loop_
_entity_poly.entity_id
_entity_poly.type
_entity_poly.pdbx_seq_one_letter_code
_entity_poly.pdbx_strand_id
1 'polypeptide(L)'
;HASGIGKAVLAHLEPQRVGAVLRRTGLERFTEKTLSDISALARDLVTIRLRGWSVDDEERHPGMRCVAAAIFNEFGEPIGGVSVSGPTVRVTPERLAEIGPLVRDAAAAVTKMIGGRTL
;
A
#
# COMPACT_ATOMS: atom_id res chain seq x y z
N HIS A 1 -4.96 6.71 3.32
CA HIS A 1 -3.59 6.57 3.84
C HIS A 1 -3.48 5.39 4.81
N ALA A 2 -4.46 5.15 5.69
CA ALA A 2 -4.48 3.96 6.56
C ALA A 2 -5.21 2.77 5.90
N SER A 3 -4.65 2.22 4.81
CA SER A 3 -5.07 0.93 4.24
C SER A 3 -3.96 0.39 3.33
N GLY A 4 -3.81 -0.94 3.24
CA GLY A 4 -2.79 -1.55 2.38
C GLY A 4 -2.88 -1.03 0.94
N ILE A 5 -4.01 -1.26 0.25
CA ILE A 5 -4.19 -0.81 -1.14
C ILE A 5 -4.01 0.71 -1.27
N GLY A 6 -4.53 1.49 -0.32
CA GLY A 6 -4.41 2.94 -0.35
C GLY A 6 -2.95 3.39 -0.33
N LYS A 7 -2.12 2.78 0.51
CA LYS A 7 -0.68 3.09 0.55
C LYS A 7 0.07 2.55 -0.65
N ALA A 8 -0.27 1.37 -1.14
CA ALA A 8 0.28 0.83 -2.38
C ALA A 8 0.04 1.80 -3.55
N VAL A 9 -1.19 2.30 -3.73
CA VAL A 9 -1.50 3.28 -4.78
C VAL A 9 -0.75 4.60 -4.55
N LEU A 10 -0.82 5.16 -3.34
CA LEU A 10 -0.16 6.44 -3.02
C LEU A 10 1.35 6.42 -3.25
N ALA A 11 2.02 5.28 -3.01
CA ALA A 11 3.47 5.14 -3.19
C ALA A 11 3.94 5.28 -4.64
N HIS A 12 3.04 5.06 -5.60
CA HIS A 12 3.33 5.17 -7.03
C HIS A 12 2.73 6.42 -7.69
N LEU A 13 2.08 7.30 -6.93
CA LEU A 13 1.65 8.59 -7.44
C LEU A 13 2.77 9.63 -7.37
N GLU A 14 2.72 10.59 -8.28
CA GLU A 14 3.56 11.79 -8.22
C GLU A 14 3.34 12.55 -6.89
N PRO A 15 4.39 13.13 -6.28
CA PRO A 15 4.29 13.82 -4.99
C PRO A 15 3.19 14.88 -4.92
N GLN A 16 2.94 15.60 -6.03
CA GLN A 16 1.90 16.62 -6.11
C GLN A 16 0.50 15.99 -6.04
N ARG A 17 0.29 14.82 -6.66
CA ARG A 17 -0.98 14.07 -6.59
C ARG A 17 -1.20 13.49 -5.20
N VAL A 18 -0.16 12.95 -4.57
CA VAL A 18 -0.22 12.51 -3.15
C VAL A 18 -0.65 13.68 -2.27
N GLY A 19 0.03 14.83 -2.38
CA GLY A 19 -0.32 16.02 -1.61
C GLY A 19 -1.75 16.51 -1.85
N ALA A 20 -2.25 16.45 -3.09
CA ALA A 20 -3.64 16.81 -3.41
C ALA A 20 -4.65 15.85 -2.77
N VAL A 21 -4.39 14.54 -2.80
CA VAL A 21 -5.23 13.54 -2.13
C VAL A 21 -5.26 13.80 -0.63
N LEU A 22 -4.09 13.96 0.01
CA LEU A 22 -3.98 14.16 1.45
C LEU A 22 -4.60 15.48 1.92
N ARG A 23 -4.50 16.57 1.15
CA ARG A 23 -5.22 17.82 1.46
C ARG A 23 -6.74 17.66 1.44
N ARG A 24 -7.26 16.82 0.54
CA ARG A 24 -8.71 16.59 0.41
C ARG A 24 -9.24 15.63 1.47
N THR A 25 -8.49 14.57 1.80
CA THR A 25 -8.96 13.51 2.70
C THR A 25 -8.52 13.69 4.14
N GLY A 26 -7.51 14.54 4.38
CA GLY A 26 -6.82 14.59 5.66
C GLY A 26 -6.01 13.33 5.99
N LEU A 27 -5.44 13.35 7.19
CA LEU A 27 -4.69 12.25 7.81
C LEU A 27 -5.34 11.87 9.15
N GLU A 28 -6.61 11.48 9.09
CA GLU A 28 -7.36 11.02 10.27
C GLU A 28 -6.63 9.87 10.97
N ARG A 29 -6.51 9.97 12.29
CA ARG A 29 -5.91 8.94 13.14
C ARG A 29 -7.00 7.94 13.57
N PHE A 30 -6.95 6.72 13.06
CA PHE A 30 -7.92 5.66 13.37
C PHE A 30 -7.51 4.82 14.58
N THR A 31 -6.20 4.62 14.76
CA THR A 31 -5.60 3.81 15.83
C THR A 31 -4.34 4.50 16.34
N GLU A 32 -3.71 3.90 17.35
CA GLU A 32 -2.44 4.44 17.85
C GLU A 32 -1.28 4.32 16.86
N LYS A 33 -1.40 3.39 15.90
CA LYS A 33 -0.38 3.10 14.90
C LYS A 33 -0.59 3.84 13.60
N THR A 34 -1.73 4.53 13.41
CA THR A 34 -2.00 5.27 12.17
C THR A 34 -0.91 6.29 11.88
N LEU A 35 -0.39 6.28 10.65
CA LEU A 35 0.53 7.30 10.15
C LEU A 35 -0.21 8.62 9.86
N SER A 36 -0.54 9.36 10.92
CA SER A 36 -1.25 10.66 10.85
C SER A 36 -0.31 11.87 10.70
N ASP A 37 1.00 11.64 10.59
CA ASP A 37 2.01 12.66 10.26
C ASP A 37 2.47 12.52 8.79
N ILE A 38 2.55 13.64 8.08
CA ILE A 38 2.89 13.65 6.66
C ILE A 38 4.31 13.14 6.39
N SER A 39 5.26 13.44 7.28
CA SER A 39 6.65 13.02 7.12
C SER A 39 6.80 11.52 7.35
N ALA A 40 6.08 10.97 8.34
CA ALA A 40 6.01 9.54 8.60
C ALA A 40 5.38 8.78 7.44
N LEU A 41 4.24 9.25 6.92
CA LEU A 41 3.61 8.64 5.75
C LEU A 41 4.53 8.71 4.53
N ALA A 42 5.20 9.84 4.28
CA ALA A 42 6.10 9.97 3.13
C ALA A 42 7.25 8.96 3.18
N ARG A 43 7.86 8.73 4.34
CA ARG A 43 8.91 7.69 4.52
C ARG A 43 8.38 6.28 4.26
N ASP A 44 7.17 5.99 4.72
CA ASP A 44 6.52 4.71 4.46
C ASP A 44 6.26 4.52 2.96
N LEU A 45 5.72 5.53 2.27
CA LEU A 45 5.48 5.48 0.82
C LEU A 45 6.78 5.25 0.02
N VAL A 46 7.91 5.86 0.42
CA VAL A 46 9.21 5.58 -0.21
C VAL A 46 9.61 4.11 -0.01
N THR A 47 9.45 3.58 1.20
CA THR A 47 9.74 2.17 1.50
C THR A 47 8.88 1.23 0.67
N ILE A 48 7.60 1.54 0.53
CA ILE A 48 6.64 0.79 -0.29
C ILE A 48 7.07 0.76 -1.74
N ARG A 49 7.42 1.92 -2.31
CA ARG A 49 7.89 2.03 -3.69
C ARG A 49 9.15 1.21 -3.94
N LEU A 50 10.10 1.20 -3.00
CA LEU A 50 11.35 0.44 -3.12
C LEU A 50 11.15 -1.08 -3.06
N ARG A 51 10.27 -1.58 -2.17
CA ARG A 51 10.05 -3.03 -2.01
C ARG A 51 8.95 -3.61 -2.90
N GLY A 52 8.08 -2.75 -3.44
CA GLY A 52 6.98 -3.12 -4.34
C GLY A 52 5.70 -3.59 -3.65
N TRP A 53 5.58 -3.42 -2.32
CA TRP A 53 4.39 -3.78 -1.56
C TRP A 53 4.28 -2.94 -0.29
N SER A 54 3.07 -2.88 0.25
CA SER A 54 2.67 -2.08 1.40
C SER A 54 2.23 -2.95 2.57
N VAL A 55 2.31 -2.38 3.76
CA VAL A 55 1.77 -2.97 4.99
C VAL A 55 0.91 -1.94 5.67
N ASP A 56 -0.34 -2.27 5.94
CA ASP A 56 -1.14 -1.59 6.97
C ASP A 56 -0.99 -2.42 8.25
N ASP A 57 -0.19 -1.93 9.19
CA ASP A 57 0.10 -2.62 10.46
C ASP A 57 -0.80 -2.08 11.57
N GLU A 58 -2.05 -2.55 11.57
CA GLU A 58 -3.08 -2.11 12.52
C GLU A 58 -3.32 -0.59 12.48
N GLU A 59 -3.04 0.07 11.35
CA GLU A 59 -3.22 1.51 11.19
C GLU A 59 -4.68 1.87 11.02
N ARG A 60 -5.50 0.95 10.49
CA ARG A 60 -6.95 1.14 10.34
C ARG A 60 -7.76 0.50 11.45
N HIS A 61 -7.43 -0.75 11.81
CA HIS A 61 -8.14 -1.52 12.81
C HIS A 61 -7.15 -2.26 13.71
N PRO A 62 -7.24 -2.15 15.05
CA PRO A 62 -6.43 -2.95 15.96
C PRO A 62 -6.62 -4.45 15.70
N GLY A 63 -5.54 -5.22 15.78
CA GLY A 63 -5.54 -6.66 15.54
C GLY A 63 -5.61 -7.10 14.07
N MET A 64 -5.62 -6.16 13.11
CA MET A 64 -5.65 -6.47 11.67
C MET A 64 -4.38 -5.99 10.96
N ARG A 65 -3.83 -6.84 10.09
CA ARG A 65 -2.71 -6.48 9.21
C ARG A 65 -3.08 -6.76 7.76
N CYS A 66 -2.78 -5.80 6.88
CA CYS A 66 -2.97 -5.96 5.44
C CYS A 66 -1.64 -5.82 4.70
N VAL A 67 -1.43 -6.66 3.70
CA VAL A 67 -0.29 -6.58 2.77
C VAL A 67 -0.84 -6.39 1.37
N ALA A 68 -0.41 -5.34 0.67
CA ALA A 68 -0.98 -5.00 -0.63
C ALA A 68 0.06 -4.51 -1.64
N ALA A 69 -0.20 -4.68 -2.93
CA ALA A 69 0.63 -4.16 -4.02
C ALA A 69 -0.24 -3.51 -5.10
N ALA A 70 0.31 -2.53 -5.83
CA ALA A 70 -0.41 -1.76 -6.82
C ALA A 70 -0.56 -2.51 -8.15
N ILE A 71 -1.69 -2.31 -8.82
CA ILE A 71 -1.93 -2.72 -10.21
C ILE A 71 -1.80 -1.48 -11.10
N PHE A 72 -1.15 -1.64 -12.26
CA PHE A 72 -0.87 -0.53 -13.18
C PHE A 72 -1.62 -0.66 -14.51
N ASN A 73 -1.94 0.48 -15.13
CA ASN A 73 -2.45 0.54 -16.50
C ASN A 73 -1.31 0.59 -17.54
N GLU A 74 -1.65 0.71 -18.82
CA GLU A 74 -0.73 0.76 -19.97
C GLU A 74 0.22 1.97 -19.94
N PHE A 75 -0.16 3.02 -19.19
CA PHE A 75 0.64 4.22 -18.98
C PHE A 75 1.55 4.15 -17.74
N GLY A 76 1.53 3.03 -17.01
CA GLY A 76 2.28 2.87 -15.77
C GLY A 76 1.67 3.59 -14.56
N GLU A 77 0.41 3.98 -14.64
CA GLU A 77 -0.30 4.64 -13.54
C GLU A 77 -0.96 3.61 -12.60
N PRO A 78 -0.90 3.78 -11.27
CA PRO A 78 -1.56 2.89 -10.34
C PRO A 78 -3.08 3.06 -10.39
N ILE A 79 -3.81 2.01 -10.76
CA ILE A 79 -5.27 2.02 -10.92
C ILE A 79 -6.01 1.20 -9.85
N GLY A 80 -5.29 0.47 -9.00
CA GLY A 80 -5.85 -0.36 -7.96
C GLY A 80 -4.77 -1.16 -7.22
N GLY A 81 -5.16 -2.26 -6.58
CA GLY A 81 -4.20 -3.16 -5.95
C GLY A 81 -4.78 -4.51 -5.54
N VAL A 82 -3.88 -5.48 -5.35
CA VAL A 82 -4.17 -6.79 -4.74
C VAL A 82 -3.81 -6.71 -3.27
N SER A 83 -4.61 -7.31 -2.40
CA SER A 83 -4.36 -7.31 -0.94
C SER A 83 -4.68 -8.65 -0.31
N VAL A 84 -3.86 -9.03 0.67
CA VAL A 84 -4.15 -10.07 1.66
C VAL A 84 -4.32 -9.40 3.01
N SER A 85 -5.42 -9.69 3.69
CA SER A 85 -5.74 -9.12 5.00
C SER A 85 -6.05 -10.24 5.99
N GLY A 86 -5.62 -10.06 7.24
CA GLY A 86 -5.96 -11.02 8.28
C GLY A 86 -5.55 -10.56 9.69
N PRO A 87 -5.94 -11.34 10.71
CA PRO A 87 -5.55 -11.06 12.09
C PRO A 87 -4.03 -11.04 12.25
N THR A 88 -3.52 -10.17 13.11
CA THR A 88 -2.07 -10.02 13.38
C THR A 88 -1.41 -11.29 13.90
N VAL A 89 -2.19 -12.16 14.56
CA VAL A 89 -1.76 -13.50 15.02
C VAL A 89 -1.51 -14.48 13.87
N ARG A 90 -2.05 -14.23 12.67
CA ARG A 90 -1.83 -15.07 11.48
C ARG A 90 -0.93 -14.41 10.45
N VAL A 91 -1.02 -13.09 10.31
CA VAL A 91 -0.19 -12.28 9.41
C VAL A 91 0.91 -11.64 10.25
N THR A 92 1.82 -12.42 10.82
CA THR A 92 2.84 -11.92 11.75
C THR A 92 3.92 -11.10 11.03
N PRO A 93 4.73 -10.29 11.74
CA PRO A 93 5.84 -9.55 11.13
C PRO A 93 6.82 -10.44 10.35
N GLU A 94 7.10 -11.63 10.85
CA GLU A 94 8.03 -12.59 10.26
C GLU A 94 7.52 -13.09 8.90
N ARG A 95 6.19 -13.23 8.76
CA ARG A 95 5.55 -13.68 7.53
C ARG A 95 5.44 -12.59 6.47
N LEU A 96 5.72 -11.33 6.79
CA LEU A 96 5.61 -10.24 5.81
C LEU A 96 6.59 -10.39 4.65
N ALA A 97 7.79 -10.91 4.93
CA ALA A 97 8.79 -11.20 3.90
C ALA A 97 8.36 -12.32 2.94
N GLU A 98 7.47 -13.22 3.38
CA GLU A 98 6.89 -14.28 2.55
C GLU A 98 5.67 -13.77 1.77
N ILE A 99 4.76 -13.05 2.44
CA ILE A 99 3.47 -12.60 1.86
C ILE A 99 3.68 -11.45 0.87
N GLY A 100 4.55 -10.49 1.19
CA GLY A 100 4.79 -9.29 0.39
C GLY A 100 5.13 -9.58 -1.07
N PRO A 101 6.17 -10.40 -1.36
CA PRO A 101 6.52 -10.78 -2.73
C PRO A 101 5.38 -11.49 -3.47
N LEU A 102 4.64 -12.39 -2.82
CA LEU A 102 3.51 -13.10 -3.44
C LEU A 102 2.40 -12.14 -3.87
N VAL A 103 2.09 -11.15 -3.01
CA VAL A 103 1.08 -10.12 -3.33
C VAL A 103 1.56 -9.20 -4.46
N ARG A 104 2.84 -8.81 -4.46
CA ARG A 104 3.46 -8.04 -5.55
C ARG A 104 3.37 -8.80 -6.87
N ASP A 105 3.76 -10.07 -6.88
CA ASP A 105 3.79 -10.89 -8.09
C ASP A 105 2.37 -11.14 -8.61
N ALA A 106 1.38 -11.32 -7.72
CA ALA A 106 -0.03 -11.38 -8.09
C ALA A 106 -0.53 -10.07 -8.73
N ALA A 107 -0.17 -8.91 -8.16
CA ALA A 107 -0.52 -7.61 -8.74
C ALA A 107 0.16 -7.37 -10.10
N ALA A 108 1.40 -7.83 -10.27
CA ALA A 108 2.12 -7.80 -11.55
C ALA A 108 1.47 -8.72 -12.60
N ALA A 109 0.98 -9.90 -12.20
CA ALA A 109 0.24 -10.79 -13.09
C ALA A 109 -1.06 -10.14 -13.58
N VAL A 110 -1.83 -9.51 -12.70
CA VAL A 110 -3.05 -8.76 -13.08
C VAL A 110 -2.70 -7.59 -14.00
N THR A 111 -1.66 -6.81 -13.66
CA THR A 111 -1.15 -5.72 -14.50
C THR A 111 -0.86 -6.21 -15.92
N LYS A 112 -0.15 -7.34 -16.08
CA LYS A 112 0.13 -7.94 -17.38
C LYS A 112 -1.14 -8.38 -18.11
N MET A 113 -2.09 -9.00 -17.41
CA MET A 113 -3.35 -9.48 -18.01
C MET A 113 -4.19 -8.35 -18.61
N ILE A 114 -4.14 -7.17 -18.01
CA ILE A 114 -4.89 -6.00 -18.48
C ILE A 114 -4.10 -5.11 -19.45
N GLY A 115 -2.90 -5.52 -19.87
CA GLY A 115 -2.04 -4.76 -20.79
C GLY A 115 -1.24 -3.63 -20.12
N GLY A 116 -1.18 -3.61 -18.79
CA GLY A 116 -0.47 -2.61 -18.01
C GLY A 116 1.05 -2.81 -17.97
N ARG A 117 1.76 -1.77 -17.50
CA ARG A 117 3.23 -1.78 -17.38
C ARG A 117 3.65 -1.49 -15.95
N THR A 118 4.57 -2.29 -15.42
CA THR A 118 5.27 -1.99 -14.17
C THR A 118 6.39 -0.99 -14.44
N LEU A 119 6.61 -0.06 -13.51
CA LEU A 119 7.73 0.89 -13.52
C LEU A 119 9.07 0.19 -13.28
#